data_AF-A0A239DY23-F1
#
_entry.id   AF-A0A239DY23-F1
#
_cell.length_a   1.000
_cell.length_b   1.000
_cell.length_c   1.000
_cell.angle_alpha   90.00
_cell.angle_beta   90.00
_cell.angle_gamma   90.00
#
_symmetry.space_group_name_H-M   'P 1'
#
loop_
_entity.id
_entity.type
_entity.pdbx_description
1 polymer ?
#
loop_
_entity_poly.entity_id
_entity_poly.type
_entity_poly.pdbx_seq_one_letter_code
_entity_poly.pdbx_strand_id
1 'polypeptide(L)' 'MKRSALGERRWDEDRGGEYASWGTSTFYPALDEEGYAHVQVEVYANGTVIAYDSDIAGGFRA' A
#
# COMPACT_ATOMS: atom_id res chain seq x y z
N MET A 1 -18.92 1.89 -17.95
CA MET A 1 -18.16 1.27 -16.85
C MET A 1 -16.74 1.81 -16.94
N LYS A 2 -16.38 2.77 -16.09
CA LYS A 2 -15.02 3.35 -16.04
C LYS A 2 -14.19 2.53 -15.04
N ARG A 3 -12.92 2.28 -15.37
CA ARG A 3 -12.05 1.36 -14.63
C ARG A 3 -11.19 2.17 -13.66
N SER A 4 -11.09 1.73 -12.40
CA SER A 4 -10.10 2.19 -11.44
C SER A 4 -8.69 1.95 -11.98
N ALA A 5 -7.75 2.85 -11.67
CA ALA A 5 -6.36 2.72 -12.09
C ALA A 5 -5.53 2.06 -10.98
N LEU A 6 -4.71 1.07 -11.34
CA LEU A 6 -3.72 0.47 -10.45
C LEU A 6 -2.37 1.17 -10.68
N GLY A 7 -1.82 1.77 -9.63
CA GLY A 7 -0.45 2.29 -9.64
C GLY A 7 0.55 1.25 -9.14
N GLU A 8 1.82 1.40 -9.51
CA GLU A 8 2.94 0.71 -8.86
C GLU A 8 4.01 1.74 -8.46
N ARG A 9 4.52 1.64 -7.23
CA ARG A 9 5.60 2.50 -6.76
C ARG A 9 6.56 1.72 -5.88
N ARG A 10 7.83 1.72 -6.26
CA ARG A 10 8.90 1.16 -5.44
C ARG A 10 9.32 2.14 -4.34
N TRP A 11 9.61 1.60 -3.17
CA TRP A 11 10.15 2.31 -2.02
C TRP A 11 11.41 1.61 -1.55
N ASP A 12 12.55 2.26 -1.72
CA ASP A 12 13.88 1.66 -1.52
C ASP A 12 14.42 1.78 -0.08
N GLU A 13 13.61 2.25 0.86
CA GLU A 13 13.96 2.32 2.27
C GLU A 13 13.21 1.26 3.08
N ASP A 14 13.77 0.82 4.20
CA ASP A 14 13.02 0.00 5.16
C ASP A 14 12.05 0.87 5.98
N ARG A 15 11.01 0.25 6.55
CA ARG A 15 10.02 0.94 7.39
C ARG A 15 10.58 1.40 8.75
N GLY A 16 11.75 0.91 9.14
CA GLY A 16 12.39 1.19 10.42
C GLY A 16 11.74 0.51 11.63
N GLY A 17 12.35 0.70 12.79
CA GLY A 17 11.85 0.22 14.08
C GLY A 17 11.70 -1.30 14.13
N GLU A 18 10.58 -1.76 14.68
CA GLU A 18 10.23 -3.19 14.76
C GLU A 18 10.04 -3.85 13.37
N TYR A 19 9.81 -3.04 12.33
CA TYR A 19 9.56 -3.48 10.96
C TYR A 19 10.80 -3.41 10.06
N ALA A 20 11.95 -2.98 10.58
CA ALA A 20 13.19 -2.88 9.79
C ALA A 20 13.58 -4.22 9.15
N SER A 21 13.22 -5.35 9.80
CA SER A 21 13.45 -6.71 9.28
C SER A 21 12.65 -7.04 8.02
N TRP A 22 11.67 -6.22 7.64
CA TRP A 22 10.86 -6.44 6.44
C TRP A 22 11.55 -6.00 5.14
N GLY A 23 12.52 -5.08 5.25
CA GLY A 23 13.25 -4.54 4.12
C GLY A 23 12.45 -3.52 3.31
N THR A 24 12.84 -3.33 2.05
CA THR A 24 12.19 -2.42 1.10
C THR A 24 10.79 -2.88 0.72
N SER A 25 9.99 -2.04 0.08
CA SER A 25 8.64 -2.40 -0.33
C SER A 25 8.24 -1.89 -1.71
N THR A 26 7.20 -2.51 -2.27
CA THR A 26 6.50 -2.03 -3.46
C THR A 26 5.03 -1.81 -3.12
N PHE A 27 4.52 -0.65 -3.52
CA PHE A 27 3.18 -0.15 -3.25
C PHE A 27 2.30 -0.34 -4.48
N TYR A 28 1.10 -0.84 -4.27
CA TYR A 28 0.06 -1.04 -5.28
C TYR A 28 -1.23 -0.32 -4.87
N PRO A 29 -1.33 1.01 -5.09
CA PRO A 29 -2.57 1.73 -4.82
C PRO A 29 -3.60 1.49 -5.92
N ALA A 30 -4.85 1.27 -5.52
CA ALA A 30 -6.02 1.42 -6.39
C ALA A 30 -6.58 2.83 -6.20
N LEU A 31 -6.61 3.61 -7.28
CA LEU A 31 -7.10 4.98 -7.28
C LEU A 31 -8.56 5.03 -7.74
N ASP A 32 -9.35 5.88 -7.09
CA ASP A 32 -10.71 6.22 -7.54
C ASP A 32 -10.68 7.18 -8.74
N GLU A 33 -11.86 7.66 -9.17
CA GLU A 33 -11.98 8.57 -10.31
C GLU A 33 -11.42 9.97 -10.03
N GLU A 34 -11.27 10.35 -8.77
CA GLU A 34 -10.70 11.62 -8.32
C GLU A 34 -9.17 11.53 -8.12
N GLY A 35 -8.61 10.33 -8.20
CA GLY A 35 -7.19 10.06 -8.05
C GLY A 35 -6.78 9.78 -6.60
N TYR A 36 -7.73 9.58 -5.68
CA TYR A 36 -7.44 9.19 -4.31
C TYR A 36 -7.30 7.68 -4.17
N ALA A 37 -6.31 7.25 -3.40
CA ALA A 37 -6.14 5.84 -3.09
C ALA A 37 -7.23 5.38 -2.11
N HIS A 38 -8.01 4.38 -2.51
CA HIS A 38 -9.05 3.76 -1.67
C HIS A 38 -8.66 2.34 -1.24
N VAL A 39 -7.71 1.71 -1.94
CA VAL A 39 -7.04 0.47 -1.51
C VAL A 39 -5.54 0.63 -1.73
N GLN A 40 -4.73 0.10 -0.83
CA GLN A 40 -3.26 0.06 -0.99
C GLN A 40 -2.72 -1.27 -0.49
N VAL A 41 -1.97 -1.97 -1.33
CA VAL A 41 -1.21 -3.16 -0.93
C VAL A 41 0.27 -2.81 -0.91
N GLU A 42 0.98 -3.19 0.15
CA GLU A 42 2.44 -3.10 0.23
C GLU A 42 3.03 -4.49 0.34
N VAL A 43 3.98 -4.80 -0.55
CA VAL A 43 4.74 -6.06 -0.54
C VAL A 43 6.18 -5.74 -0.17
N TYR A 44 6.64 -6.29 0.95
CA TYR A 44 7.97 -6.09 1.48
C TYR A 44 8.97 -7.16 0.99
N ALA A 45 10.26 -6.83 1.00
CA ALA A 45 11.34 -7.67 0.49
C ALA A 45 11.44 -9.03 1.18
N ASN A 46 11.09 -9.10 2.47
CA ASN A 46 11.04 -10.36 3.23
C ASN A 46 9.77 -11.21 2.95
N GLY A 47 8.86 -10.72 2.10
CA GLY A 47 7.59 -11.37 1.77
C GLY A 47 6.42 -10.97 2.67
N THR A 48 6.58 -10.07 3.65
CA THR A 48 5.46 -9.49 4.40
C THR A 48 4.55 -8.73 3.44
N VAL A 49 3.23 -8.93 3.57
CA VAL A 49 2.22 -8.22 2.79
C VAL A 49 1.23 -7.57 3.75
N ILE A 50 0.97 -6.27 3.54
CA ILE A 50 -0.07 -5.52 4.26
C ILE A 50 -1.02 -4.90 3.24
N ALA A 51 -2.30 -4.82 3.60
CA ALA A 51 -3.34 -4.29 2.73
C ALA A 51 -4.22 -3.33 3.52
N TYR A 52 -4.42 -2.15 2.96
CA TYR A 52 -5.25 -1.09 3.49
C TYR A 52 -6.47 -0.90 2.60
N ASP A 53 -7.62 -0.66 3.21
CA ASP A 53 -8.85 -0.26 2.54
C ASP A 53 -9.46 0.94 3.28
N SER A 54 -9.92 1.91 2.51
CA SER A 54 -10.66 3.10 2.95
C SER A 54 -12.01 2.83 3.62
N ASP A 55 -12.56 1.60 3.51
CA ASP A 55 -13.85 1.22 4.11
C ASP A 55 -13.85 1.21 5.65
N ILE A 56 -12.70 1.50 6.28
CA ILE A 56 -12.62 1.83 7.69
C ILE A 56 -12.77 3.35 7.84
N ALA A 57 -13.96 3.79 8.22
CA ALA A 57 -14.20 5.14 8.73
C ALA A 57 -13.16 5.49 9.82
N GLY A 58 -12.05 6.13 9.43
CA GLY A 58 -11.07 6.71 10.34
C GLY A 58 -9.79 5.93 10.66
N GLY A 59 -9.33 4.97 9.85
CA GLY A 59 -7.95 4.49 10.09
C GLY A 59 -7.43 3.34 9.24
N PHE A 60 -6.22 3.52 8.73
CA PHE A 60 -5.39 2.47 8.13
C PHE A 60 -5.13 1.36 9.16
N ARG A 61 -5.70 0.17 8.97
CA ARG A 61 -5.27 -1.05 9.66
C ARG A 61 -4.16 -1.70 8.85
N ALA A 62 -2.99 -1.85 9.47
CA ALA A 62 -1.84 -2.59 8.95
C ALA A 62 -2.05 -4.11 9.12
#